data_AF-I4HUD1-F1
#
_entry.id   AF-I4HUD1-F1
#
_cell.length_a   1.000
_cell.length_b   1.000
_cell.length_c   1.000
_cell.angle_alpha   90.00
_cell.angle_beta   90.00
_cell.angle_gamma   90.00
#
_symmetry.space_group_name_H-M   'P 1'
#
loop_
_entity.id
_entity.type
_entity.pdbx_description
1 polymer ?
#
loop_
_entity_poly.entity_id
_entity_poly.type
_entity_poly.pdbx_seq_one_letter_code
_entity_poly.pdbx_strand_id
1 'polypeptide(L)'
;MFFRNIGKQTQEPRRIIIGDVHGNFQALLRLLNRVAPDSEDEVYFLGDLIDRGEQSLEVVDFVIKNNYQCLLGNHEYMLLKALAGKEVSERWLNGWIESGGAATLLSYNNNIPAEHINWFQSLPAYLDLGDIWLVHAGVHPEYPLEQQTNEEFCWIRNEFHTMTQPYFKDKLIITGHTLTFTFPDVKPGQLARGSGWLDIETGVYHPQSGWLTALDWTNQLVYQVQDQSKNCRTIPLEKAVVNLDLDKISRYSSGESSSKALNL
;
A
#
# COMPACT_ATOMS: atom_id res chain seq x y z
N MET A 1 16.02 -7.78 52.44
CA MET A 1 15.16 -8.16 51.31
C MET A 1 14.96 -6.92 50.44
N PHE A 2 15.65 -6.84 49.31
CA PHE A 2 15.39 -5.82 48.29
C PHE A 2 14.50 -6.47 47.24
N PHE A 3 13.24 -6.06 47.18
CA PHE A 3 12.36 -6.42 46.07
C PHE A 3 12.77 -5.58 44.86
N ARG A 4 13.31 -6.25 43.83
CA ARG A 4 13.47 -5.67 42.49
C ARG A 4 12.06 -5.48 41.91
N ASN A 5 11.65 -4.22 41.75
CA ASN A 5 10.57 -3.88 40.84
C ASN A 5 11.06 -4.20 39.42
N ILE A 6 10.69 -5.36 38.91
CA ILE A 6 10.80 -5.68 37.49
C ILE A 6 9.64 -4.93 36.85
N GLY A 7 9.90 -3.70 36.39
CA GLY A 7 8.95 -2.98 35.55
C GLY A 7 8.61 -3.86 34.37
N LYS A 8 7.31 -4.08 34.12
CA LYS A 8 6.84 -4.64 32.86
C LYS A 8 7.35 -3.70 31.76
N GLN A 9 8.36 -4.10 31.00
CA GLN A 9 8.53 -3.55 29.66
C GLN A 9 7.25 -3.95 28.92
N THR A 10 6.37 -3.00 28.67
CA THR A 10 5.31 -3.18 27.68
C THR A 10 6.04 -3.33 26.36
N GLN A 11 6.11 -4.57 25.85
CA GLN A 11 6.61 -4.82 24.52
C GLN A 11 5.67 -4.08 23.55
N GLU A 12 6.22 -3.21 22.70
CA GLU A 12 5.44 -2.53 21.66
C GLU A 12 4.61 -3.56 20.88
N PRO A 13 3.36 -3.24 20.52
CA PRO A 13 2.51 -4.17 19.78
C PRO A 13 3.17 -4.60 18.48
N ARG A 14 2.82 -5.80 18.00
CA ARG A 14 3.31 -6.30 16.72
C ARG A 14 2.64 -5.51 15.61
N ARG A 15 3.43 -4.92 14.71
CA ARG A 15 2.93 -4.08 13.62
C ARG A 15 3.00 -4.82 12.29
N ILE A 16 1.86 -4.96 11.64
CA ILE A 16 1.67 -5.69 10.39
C ILE A 16 1.16 -4.71 9.33
N ILE A 17 1.88 -4.56 8.23
CA ILE A 17 1.55 -3.66 7.13
C ILE A 17 1.17 -4.48 5.91
N ILE A 18 0.03 -4.20 5.29
CA ILE A 18 -0.50 -4.90 4.12
C ILE A 18 -0.49 -3.95 2.92
N GLY A 19 0.05 -4.42 1.80
CA GLY A 19 0.08 -3.69 0.52
C GLY A 19 -1.29 -3.61 -0.17
N ASP A 20 -1.29 -3.28 -1.45
CA ASP A 20 -2.51 -2.93 -2.19
C ASP A 20 -3.34 -4.19 -2.44
N VAL A 21 -4.63 -4.15 -2.11
CA VAL A 21 -5.51 -5.34 -2.12
C VAL A 21 -6.31 -5.43 -3.40
N HIS A 22 -6.76 -4.29 -3.94
CA HIS A 22 -7.48 -4.19 -5.21
C HIS A 22 -8.61 -5.22 -5.36
N GLY A 23 -9.51 -5.30 -4.39
CA GLY A 23 -10.66 -6.21 -4.44
C GLY A 23 -10.31 -7.71 -4.46
N ASN A 24 -9.07 -8.12 -4.15
CA ASN A 24 -8.67 -9.53 -4.11
C ASN A 24 -8.98 -10.18 -2.75
N PHE A 25 -10.26 -10.20 -2.37
CA PHE A 25 -10.69 -10.59 -1.03
C PHE A 25 -10.26 -12.02 -0.63
N GLN A 26 -10.31 -12.99 -1.54
CA GLN A 26 -9.86 -14.35 -1.24
C GLN A 26 -8.34 -14.41 -0.95
N ALA A 27 -7.53 -13.59 -1.64
CA ALA A 27 -6.11 -13.48 -1.33
C ALA A 27 -5.90 -12.83 0.04
N LEU A 28 -6.65 -11.78 0.36
CA LEU A 28 -6.59 -11.12 1.67
C LEU A 28 -6.89 -12.11 2.82
N LEU A 29 -7.97 -12.90 2.70
CA LEU A 29 -8.29 -13.92 3.72
C LEU A 29 -7.19 -14.97 3.86
N ARG A 30 -6.59 -15.44 2.75
CA ARG A 30 -5.46 -16.38 2.78
C ARG A 30 -4.24 -15.76 3.46
N LEU A 31 -3.95 -14.48 3.19
CA LEU A 31 -2.83 -13.76 3.79
C LEU A 31 -3.03 -13.62 5.30
N LEU A 32 -4.20 -13.15 5.74
CA LEU A 32 -4.51 -12.97 7.15
C LEU A 32 -4.54 -14.30 7.92
N ASN A 33 -5.03 -15.38 7.31
CA ASN A 33 -4.92 -16.73 7.90
C ASN A 33 -3.46 -17.16 8.10
N ARG A 34 -2.54 -16.69 7.25
CA ARG A 34 -1.12 -17.02 7.31
C ARG A 34 -0.36 -16.18 8.32
N VAL A 35 -0.68 -14.88 8.39
CA VAL A 35 -0.12 -13.92 9.34
C VAL A 35 -0.65 -14.17 10.75
N ALA A 36 -1.93 -14.56 10.83
CA ALA A 36 -2.70 -14.82 12.03
C ALA A 36 -2.56 -13.71 13.08
N PRO A 37 -2.99 -12.46 12.77
CA PRO A 37 -2.95 -11.38 13.76
C PRO A 37 -3.85 -11.71 14.96
N ASP A 38 -3.37 -11.40 16.17
CA ASP A 38 -4.18 -11.47 17.38
C ASP A 38 -4.75 -10.09 17.77
N SER A 39 -5.43 -9.98 18.93
CA SER A 39 -6.09 -8.75 19.35
C SER A 39 -5.14 -7.65 19.83
N GLU A 40 -3.88 -7.98 20.12
CA GLU A 40 -2.84 -7.04 20.55
C GLU A 40 -1.97 -6.59 19.35
N ASP A 41 -2.14 -7.22 18.19
CA ASP A 41 -1.45 -6.86 16.96
C ASP A 41 -2.11 -5.63 16.30
N GLU A 42 -1.29 -4.72 15.77
CA GLU A 42 -1.73 -3.57 14.98
C GLU A 42 -1.59 -3.87 13.48
N VAL A 43 -2.70 -3.79 12.75
CA VAL A 43 -2.74 -4.05 11.31
C VAL A 43 -3.05 -2.76 10.54
N TYR A 44 -2.21 -2.47 9.55
CA TYR A 44 -2.27 -1.29 8.71
C TYR A 44 -2.36 -1.68 7.23
N PHE A 45 -3.28 -1.09 6.50
CA PHE A 45 -3.38 -1.19 5.04
C PHE A 45 -2.83 0.08 4.39
N LEU A 46 -2.06 -0.08 3.30
CA LEU A 46 -1.42 1.04 2.61
C LEU A 46 -2.33 1.79 1.62
N GLY A 47 -3.62 1.44 1.56
CA GLY A 47 -4.59 2.00 0.61
C GLY A 47 -4.93 1.03 -0.51
N ASP A 48 -5.60 1.52 -1.55
CA ASP A 48 -5.91 0.77 -2.76
C ASP A 48 -6.60 -0.58 -2.44
N LEU A 49 -7.66 -0.48 -1.66
CA LEU A 49 -8.52 -1.60 -1.29
C LEU A 49 -9.47 -1.97 -2.44
N ILE A 50 -9.87 -0.97 -3.22
CA ILE A 50 -10.85 -1.10 -4.29
C ILE A 50 -10.20 -1.23 -5.68
N ASP A 51 -11.05 -1.50 -6.67
CA ASP A 51 -10.76 -1.57 -8.10
C ASP A 51 -9.96 -2.79 -8.54
N ARG A 52 -9.99 -3.04 -9.86
CA ARG A 52 -9.33 -4.15 -10.56
C ARG A 52 -9.90 -5.53 -10.21
N GLY A 53 -9.85 -5.96 -8.96
CA GLY A 53 -10.45 -7.21 -8.48
C GLY A 53 -11.95 -7.11 -8.23
N GLU A 54 -12.62 -8.27 -8.27
CA GLU A 54 -14.09 -8.36 -8.30
C GLU A 54 -14.77 -8.19 -6.93
N GLN A 55 -14.01 -8.14 -5.83
CA GLN A 55 -14.55 -8.23 -4.46
C GLN A 55 -14.22 -7.01 -3.60
N SER A 56 -14.28 -5.82 -4.20
CA SER A 56 -13.99 -4.55 -3.52
C SER A 56 -14.94 -4.28 -2.35
N LEU A 57 -16.23 -4.65 -2.46
CA LEU A 57 -17.19 -4.58 -1.36
C LEU A 57 -16.71 -5.39 -0.15
N GLU A 58 -16.35 -6.65 -0.36
CA GLU A 58 -15.98 -7.55 0.72
C GLU A 58 -14.67 -7.15 1.38
N VAL A 59 -13.70 -6.63 0.61
CA VAL A 59 -12.46 -6.07 1.18
C VAL A 59 -12.77 -4.91 2.12
N VAL A 60 -13.51 -3.90 1.64
CA VAL A 60 -13.79 -2.68 2.41
C VAL A 60 -14.64 -2.99 3.64
N ASP A 61 -15.71 -3.77 3.48
CA ASP A 61 -16.57 -4.18 4.59
C ASP A 61 -15.80 -4.96 5.66
N PHE A 62 -14.86 -5.82 5.25
CA PHE A 62 -14.01 -6.56 6.16
C PHE A 62 -13.04 -5.65 6.92
N VAL A 63 -12.37 -4.71 6.25
CA VAL A 63 -11.44 -3.75 6.89
C VAL A 63 -12.17 -2.88 7.91
N ILE A 64 -13.35 -2.35 7.55
CA ILE A 64 -14.19 -1.54 8.44
C ILE A 64 -14.63 -2.37 9.67
N LYS A 65 -15.19 -3.56 9.47
CA LYS A 65 -15.72 -4.39 10.56
C LYS A 65 -14.67 -4.83 11.58
N ASN A 66 -13.44 -5.02 11.15
CA ASN A 66 -12.32 -5.38 12.04
C ASN A 66 -11.60 -4.15 12.61
N ASN A 67 -12.03 -2.93 12.27
CA ASN A 67 -11.42 -1.69 12.72
C ASN A 67 -9.91 -1.61 12.42
N TYR A 68 -9.50 -2.14 11.26
CA TYR A 68 -8.12 -2.05 10.81
C TYR A 68 -7.80 -0.65 10.30
N GLN A 69 -6.59 -0.18 10.57
CA GLN A 69 -6.11 1.12 10.08
C GLN A 69 -5.85 1.02 8.58
N CYS A 70 -6.20 2.06 7.83
CA CYS A 70 -5.99 2.10 6.39
C CYS A 70 -5.60 3.51 5.96
N LEU A 71 -4.65 3.62 5.03
CA LEU A 71 -4.34 4.86 4.36
C LEU A 71 -5.28 5.11 3.19
N LEU A 72 -5.37 6.37 2.77
CA LEU A 72 -6.00 6.75 1.51
C LEU A 72 -5.08 6.35 0.34
N GLY A 73 -5.56 5.44 -0.51
CA GLY A 73 -4.92 5.12 -1.79
C GLY A 73 -5.37 6.04 -2.91
N ASN A 74 -4.68 5.98 -4.06
CA ASN A 74 -5.07 6.78 -5.21
C ASN A 74 -6.40 6.33 -5.81
N HIS A 75 -6.75 5.05 -5.70
CA HIS A 75 -8.01 4.52 -6.20
C HIS A 75 -9.22 5.04 -5.41
N GLU A 76 -9.15 5.02 -4.07
CA GLU A 76 -10.18 5.65 -3.24
C GLU A 76 -10.24 7.17 -3.49
N TYR A 77 -9.09 7.85 -3.64
CA TYR A 77 -9.09 9.29 -3.93
C TYR A 77 -9.73 9.61 -5.29
N MET A 78 -9.48 8.83 -6.35
CA MET A 78 -10.13 9.01 -7.65
C MET A 78 -11.64 8.87 -7.55
N LEU A 79 -12.14 7.84 -6.85
CA LEU A 79 -13.56 7.66 -6.58
C LEU A 79 -14.15 8.87 -5.85
N LEU A 80 -13.49 9.34 -4.78
CA LEU A 80 -13.94 10.51 -4.02
C LEU A 80 -13.98 11.78 -4.89
N LYS A 81 -12.99 11.98 -5.77
CA LYS A 81 -12.97 13.10 -6.71
C LYS A 81 -14.04 12.99 -7.79
N ALA A 82 -14.33 11.79 -8.26
CA ALA A 82 -15.43 11.55 -9.21
C ALA A 82 -16.79 11.93 -8.60
N LEU A 83 -16.97 11.67 -7.31
CA LEU A 83 -18.20 11.98 -6.57
C LEU A 83 -18.21 13.37 -5.90
N ALA A 84 -17.13 14.15 -6.04
CA ALA A 84 -17.01 15.43 -5.36
C ALA A 84 -17.90 16.51 -5.99
N GLY A 85 -18.69 17.19 -5.14
CA GLY A 85 -19.53 18.32 -5.55
C GLY A 85 -20.99 17.95 -5.73
N LYS A 86 -21.73 18.80 -6.47
CA LYS A 86 -23.17 18.58 -6.74
C LYS A 86 -23.41 17.65 -7.92
N GLU A 87 -22.44 17.56 -8.82
CA GLU A 87 -22.49 16.76 -10.04
C GLU A 87 -21.23 15.89 -10.10
N VAL A 88 -21.33 14.75 -10.79
CA VAL A 88 -20.22 13.82 -10.97
C VAL A 88 -19.16 14.44 -11.88
N SER A 89 -17.90 14.36 -11.50
CA SER A 89 -16.80 14.80 -12.36
C SER A 89 -16.49 13.74 -13.42
N GLU A 90 -16.91 13.96 -14.67
CA GLU A 90 -16.68 13.04 -15.78
C GLU A 90 -15.19 12.71 -15.98
N ARG A 91 -14.31 13.71 -15.82
CA ARG A 91 -12.86 13.52 -15.95
C ARG A 91 -12.33 12.49 -14.94
N TRP A 92 -12.70 12.65 -13.67
CA TRP A 92 -12.25 11.75 -12.61
C TRP A 92 -12.94 10.39 -12.71
N LEU A 93 -14.23 10.37 -13.07
CA LEU A 93 -14.95 9.14 -13.30
C LEU A 93 -14.30 8.30 -14.41
N ASN A 94 -13.99 8.91 -15.55
CA ASN A 94 -13.35 8.20 -16.66
C ASN A 94 -11.98 7.65 -16.26
N GLY A 95 -11.14 8.46 -15.62
CA GLY A 95 -9.83 7.99 -15.14
C GLY A 95 -9.95 6.85 -14.13
N TRP A 96 -10.93 6.94 -13.22
CA TRP A 96 -11.20 5.88 -12.24
C TRP A 96 -11.66 4.57 -12.91
N ILE A 97 -12.59 4.65 -13.87
CA ILE A 97 -13.08 3.49 -14.62
C ILE A 97 -11.96 2.85 -15.45
N GLU A 98 -11.12 3.65 -16.12
CA GLU A 98 -9.94 3.18 -16.84
C GLU A 98 -8.92 2.50 -15.91
N SER A 99 -8.86 2.91 -14.64
CA SER A 99 -8.01 2.29 -13.60
C SER A 99 -8.65 1.05 -12.94
N GLY A 100 -9.78 0.55 -13.43
CA GLY A 100 -10.43 -0.65 -12.91
C GLY A 100 -11.64 -0.40 -12.00
N GLY A 101 -12.12 0.84 -11.88
CA GLY A 101 -13.29 1.21 -11.06
C GLY A 101 -14.60 0.50 -11.44
N ALA A 102 -14.70 0.01 -12.67
CA ALA A 102 -15.87 -0.77 -13.10
C ALA A 102 -16.08 -2.04 -12.26
N ALA A 103 -15.00 -2.72 -11.86
CA ALA A 103 -15.07 -3.91 -11.01
C ALA A 103 -15.61 -3.56 -9.61
N THR A 104 -15.23 -2.41 -9.06
CA THR A 104 -15.78 -1.89 -7.81
C THR A 104 -17.27 -1.67 -7.92
N LEU A 105 -17.74 -0.93 -8.93
CA LEU A 105 -19.18 -0.70 -9.13
C LEU A 105 -19.96 -2.01 -9.19
N LEU A 106 -19.46 -3.00 -9.94
CA LEU A 106 -20.09 -4.31 -10.05
C LEU A 106 -20.16 -5.02 -8.68
N SER A 107 -19.08 -5.02 -7.90
CA SER A 107 -19.07 -5.63 -6.56
C SER A 107 -20.09 -5.01 -5.60
N TYR A 108 -20.42 -3.73 -5.79
CA TYR A 108 -21.42 -2.99 -5.02
C TYR A 108 -22.82 -2.99 -5.66
N ASN A 109 -23.08 -3.78 -6.70
CA ASN A 109 -24.32 -3.71 -7.48
C ASN A 109 -24.67 -2.27 -7.95
N ASN A 110 -23.65 -1.52 -8.35
CA ASN A 110 -23.69 -0.11 -8.75
C ASN A 110 -24.18 0.87 -7.67
N ASN A 111 -24.14 0.48 -6.39
CA ASN A 111 -24.59 1.33 -5.29
C ASN A 111 -23.63 1.24 -4.10
N ILE A 112 -22.65 2.15 -4.05
CA ILE A 112 -21.72 2.26 -2.92
C ILE A 112 -22.43 3.01 -1.77
N PRO A 113 -22.60 2.39 -0.58
CA PRO A 113 -23.26 3.03 0.55
C PRO A 113 -22.55 4.31 0.99
N ALA A 114 -23.33 5.31 1.42
CA ALA A 114 -22.78 6.57 1.94
C ALA A 114 -21.83 6.37 3.12
N GLU A 115 -22.04 5.34 3.94
CA GLU A 115 -21.12 4.97 5.03
C GLU A 115 -19.72 4.60 4.55
N HIS A 116 -19.59 3.86 3.43
CA HIS A 116 -18.28 3.52 2.86
C HIS A 116 -17.63 4.76 2.22
N ILE A 117 -18.41 5.61 1.54
CA ILE A 117 -17.90 6.88 1.01
C ILE A 117 -17.38 7.79 2.14
N ASN A 118 -18.14 7.94 3.23
CA ASN A 118 -17.72 8.71 4.39
C ASN A 118 -16.48 8.10 5.05
N TRP A 119 -16.38 6.77 5.09
CA TRP A 119 -15.19 6.08 5.59
C TRP A 119 -13.96 6.38 4.73
N PHE A 120 -14.06 6.30 3.39
CA PHE A 120 -12.97 6.69 2.48
C PHE A 120 -12.54 8.15 2.69
N GLN A 121 -13.49 9.07 2.91
CA GLN A 121 -13.18 10.48 3.20
C GLN A 121 -12.43 10.68 4.52
N SER A 122 -12.58 9.74 5.47
CA SER A 122 -11.90 9.79 6.77
C SER A 122 -10.51 9.19 6.76
N LEU A 123 -10.11 8.50 5.69
CA LEU A 123 -8.82 7.84 5.62
C LEU A 123 -7.67 8.86 5.68
N PRO A 124 -6.69 8.66 6.57
CA PRO A 124 -5.51 9.51 6.63
C PRO A 124 -4.63 9.32 5.39
N ALA A 125 -3.98 10.39 4.94
CA ALA A 125 -3.02 10.30 3.84
C ALA A 125 -1.69 9.65 4.25
N TYR A 126 -1.37 9.65 5.55
CA TYR A 126 -0.19 9.00 6.11
C TYR A 126 -0.41 8.63 7.58
N LEU A 127 0.45 7.75 8.10
CA LEU A 127 0.55 7.44 9.53
C LEU A 127 2.01 7.52 9.98
N ASP A 128 2.26 8.28 11.04
CA ASP A 128 3.55 8.33 11.71
C ASP A 128 3.55 7.38 12.92
N LEU A 129 4.30 6.28 12.82
CA LEU A 129 4.36 5.25 13.86
C LEU A 129 5.68 5.29 14.65
N GLY A 130 6.40 6.42 14.62
CA GLY A 130 7.67 6.59 15.31
C GLY A 130 8.86 6.20 14.43
N ASP A 131 9.22 4.93 14.36
CA ASP A 131 10.36 4.40 13.56
C ASP A 131 10.02 4.15 12.09
N ILE A 132 8.73 4.07 11.75
CA ILE A 132 8.25 3.95 10.37
C ILE A 132 7.18 4.99 10.07
N TRP A 133 7.18 5.43 8.81
CA TRP A 133 6.20 6.34 8.23
C TRP A 133 5.46 5.62 7.12
N LEU A 134 4.15 5.45 7.27
CA LEU A 134 3.32 4.79 6.26
C LEU A 134 2.70 5.87 5.37
N VAL A 135 2.84 5.72 4.06
CA VAL A 135 2.21 6.56 3.04
C VAL A 135 1.93 5.69 1.82
N HIS A 136 0.86 5.93 1.07
CA HIS A 136 0.49 5.06 -0.04
C HIS A 136 1.58 5.00 -1.13
N ALA A 137 1.97 6.15 -1.69
CA ALA A 137 2.94 6.23 -2.79
C ALA A 137 4.32 6.76 -2.37
N GLY A 138 4.37 7.83 -1.58
CA GLY A 138 5.65 8.44 -1.18
C GLY A 138 5.52 9.90 -0.77
N VAL A 139 6.64 10.62 -0.84
CA VAL A 139 6.74 12.06 -0.52
C VAL A 139 7.61 12.76 -1.55
N HIS A 140 7.28 14.00 -1.92
CA HIS A 140 8.18 14.78 -2.78
C HIS A 140 9.45 15.16 -1.99
N PRO A 141 10.67 14.83 -2.48
CA PRO A 141 11.91 15.03 -1.74
C PRO A 141 12.21 16.48 -1.38
N GLU A 142 11.80 17.41 -2.22
CA GLU A 142 12.12 18.82 -2.05
C GLU A 142 11.06 19.57 -1.22
N TYR A 143 9.93 18.93 -0.91
CA TYR A 143 8.85 19.58 -0.18
C TYR A 143 8.88 19.19 1.30
N PRO A 144 8.80 20.15 2.23
CA PRO A 144 8.55 19.85 3.63
C PRO A 144 7.15 19.24 3.80
N LEU A 145 6.91 18.52 4.89
CA LEU A 145 5.66 17.76 5.11
C LEU A 145 4.41 18.65 5.02
N GLU A 146 4.50 19.91 5.45
CA GLU A 146 3.39 20.85 5.44
C GLU A 146 3.02 21.34 4.02
N GLN A 147 3.85 21.06 3.03
CA GLN A 147 3.65 21.40 1.63
C GLN A 147 3.30 20.18 0.76
N GLN A 148 3.39 18.97 1.31
CA GLN A 148 2.91 17.77 0.62
C GLN A 148 1.39 17.81 0.50
N THR A 149 0.86 17.32 -0.61
CA THR A 149 -0.58 17.15 -0.80
C THR A 149 -0.94 15.69 -1.01
N ASN A 150 -2.22 15.39 -1.13
CA ASN A 150 -2.67 14.05 -1.50
C ASN A 150 -2.19 13.65 -2.91
N GLU A 151 -1.84 14.61 -3.78
CA GLU A 151 -1.24 14.28 -5.08
C GLU A 151 0.11 13.59 -4.88
N GLU A 152 1.00 14.15 -4.05
CA GLU A 152 2.26 13.50 -3.72
C GLU A 152 2.04 12.19 -2.96
N PHE A 153 1.26 12.21 -1.87
CA PHE A 153 1.08 11.05 -1.00
C PHE A 153 0.47 9.84 -1.72
N CYS A 154 -0.35 10.06 -2.74
CA CYS A 154 -1.06 8.97 -3.44
C CYS A 154 -0.51 8.66 -4.83
N TRP A 155 0.25 9.53 -5.51
CA TRP A 155 0.70 9.28 -6.90
C TRP A 155 2.20 9.37 -7.15
N ILE A 156 2.99 9.91 -6.24
CA ILE A 156 4.39 10.20 -6.56
C ILE A 156 5.15 8.92 -6.90
N ARG A 157 6.02 8.99 -7.90
CA ARG A 157 6.87 7.87 -8.31
C ARG A 157 8.29 8.34 -8.47
N ASN A 158 8.63 8.87 -9.64
CA ASN A 158 10.01 9.06 -10.06
C ASN A 158 10.83 9.90 -9.08
N GLU A 159 10.32 11.06 -8.68
CA GLU A 159 10.97 11.99 -7.76
C GLU A 159 11.28 11.34 -6.41
N PHE A 160 10.34 10.53 -5.89
CA PHE A 160 10.51 9.79 -4.64
C PHE A 160 11.47 8.59 -4.80
N HIS A 161 11.33 7.78 -5.85
CA HIS A 161 12.16 6.59 -6.04
C HIS A 161 13.63 6.91 -6.35
N THR A 162 13.90 8.08 -6.93
CA THR A 162 15.26 8.51 -7.30
C THR A 162 15.96 9.33 -6.20
N MET A 163 15.35 9.45 -5.02
CA MET A 163 15.98 10.12 -3.87
C MET A 163 17.34 9.51 -3.54
N THR A 164 18.34 10.38 -3.43
CA THR A 164 19.72 9.99 -3.08
C THR A 164 19.98 10.00 -1.58
N GLN A 165 19.07 10.58 -0.80
CA GLN A 165 19.13 10.64 0.65
C GLN A 165 17.75 10.32 1.25
N PRO A 166 17.70 9.69 2.44
CA PRO A 166 16.45 9.52 3.17
C PRO A 166 15.75 10.86 3.43
N TYR A 167 14.42 10.88 3.24
CA TYR A 167 13.60 12.03 3.61
C TYR A 167 13.61 12.28 5.12
N PHE A 168 13.41 11.21 5.91
CA PHE A 168 13.56 11.23 7.36
C PHE A 168 14.94 10.73 7.79
N LYS A 169 15.49 11.32 8.85
CA LYS A 169 16.79 10.88 9.41
C LYS A 169 16.68 9.64 10.27
N ASP A 170 15.52 9.43 10.87
CA ASP A 170 15.26 8.49 11.96
C ASP A 170 14.08 7.54 11.68
N LYS A 171 13.49 7.60 10.47
CA LYS A 171 12.34 6.79 10.07
C LYS A 171 12.54 6.16 8.70
N LEU A 172 11.98 4.97 8.53
CA LEU A 172 11.83 4.34 7.22
C LEU A 172 10.43 4.64 6.66
N ILE A 173 10.35 5.12 5.42
CA ILE A 173 9.06 5.23 4.73
C ILE A 173 8.67 3.85 4.18
N ILE A 174 7.46 3.38 4.45
CA ILE A 174 6.92 2.15 3.85
C ILE A 174 5.77 2.52 2.92
N THR A 175 5.84 2.05 1.68
CA THR A 175 4.90 2.39 0.60
C THR A 175 4.33 1.16 -0.10
N GLY A 176 3.21 1.37 -0.80
CA GLY A 176 2.68 0.46 -1.81
C GLY A 176 2.75 1.16 -3.17
N HIS A 177 1.65 1.12 -3.95
CA HIS A 177 1.42 1.89 -5.19
C HIS A 177 2.28 1.53 -6.41
N THR A 178 3.58 1.29 -6.24
CA THR A 178 4.49 0.93 -7.33
C THR A 178 4.80 -0.54 -7.33
N LEU A 179 4.26 -1.24 -8.33
CA LEU A 179 4.55 -2.63 -8.60
C LEU A 179 6.07 -2.87 -8.57
N THR A 180 6.56 -3.50 -7.51
CA THR A 180 8.00 -3.55 -7.23
C THR A 180 8.80 -4.20 -8.35
N PHE A 181 8.21 -5.16 -9.06
CA PHE A 181 8.87 -5.86 -10.17
C PHE A 181 9.07 -5.00 -11.44
N THR A 182 8.55 -3.76 -11.47
CA THR A 182 8.86 -2.80 -12.54
C THR A 182 10.20 -2.11 -12.32
N PHE A 183 10.76 -2.16 -11.10
CA PHE A 183 12.11 -1.66 -10.84
C PHE A 183 13.17 -2.60 -11.43
N PRO A 184 14.33 -2.04 -11.87
CA PRO A 184 15.43 -2.85 -12.39
C PRO A 184 15.88 -3.96 -11.42
N ASP A 185 16.05 -5.17 -11.96
CA ASP A 185 16.51 -6.37 -11.24
C ASP A 185 15.59 -6.91 -10.13
N VAL A 186 14.40 -6.32 -9.93
CA VAL A 186 13.41 -6.81 -8.97
C VAL A 186 12.50 -7.84 -9.64
N LYS A 187 12.37 -9.02 -9.03
CA LYS A 187 11.49 -10.08 -9.54
C LYS A 187 10.10 -10.00 -8.91
N PRO A 188 9.06 -10.55 -9.56
CA PRO A 188 7.73 -10.68 -8.97
C PRO A 188 7.74 -11.25 -7.55
N GLY A 189 7.03 -10.55 -6.65
CA GLY A 189 6.96 -10.88 -5.23
C GLY A 189 8.18 -10.49 -4.39
N GLN A 190 9.19 -9.81 -4.94
CA GLN A 190 10.25 -9.20 -4.14
C GLN A 190 9.86 -7.78 -3.73
N LEU A 191 10.39 -7.30 -2.60
CA LEU A 191 10.21 -5.93 -2.14
C LEU A 191 11.35 -5.06 -2.66
N ALA A 192 11.12 -3.75 -2.79
CA ALA A 192 12.12 -2.83 -3.33
C ALA A 192 12.52 -1.80 -2.27
N ARG A 193 13.83 -1.57 -2.09
CA ARG A 193 14.35 -0.61 -1.12
C ARG A 193 15.24 0.42 -1.80
N GLY A 194 14.92 1.70 -1.60
CA GLY A 194 15.78 2.83 -1.96
C GLY A 194 16.28 3.58 -0.74
N SER A 195 16.68 4.84 -0.94
CA SER A 195 17.24 5.70 0.11
C SER A 195 16.16 6.15 1.09
N GLY A 196 16.02 5.43 2.21
CA GLY A 196 15.08 5.80 3.28
C GLY A 196 13.64 5.36 3.04
N TRP A 197 13.39 4.46 2.08
CA TRP A 197 12.07 3.91 1.80
C TRP A 197 12.10 2.43 1.41
N LEU A 198 10.97 1.74 1.67
CA LEU A 198 10.72 0.35 1.34
C LEU A 198 9.33 0.21 0.74
N ASP A 199 9.26 -0.25 -0.50
CA ASP A 199 8.00 -0.53 -1.21
C ASP A 199 7.66 -2.03 -1.10
N ILE A 200 6.41 -2.30 -0.71
CA ILE A 200 5.87 -3.66 -0.53
C ILE A 200 4.78 -4.03 -1.53
N GLU A 201 4.51 -3.22 -2.55
CA GLU A 201 3.46 -3.48 -3.53
C GLU A 201 3.87 -4.53 -4.57
N THR A 202 3.43 -5.77 -4.34
CA THR A 202 3.85 -6.91 -5.14
C THR A 202 2.88 -7.32 -6.23
N GLY A 203 1.81 -6.57 -6.48
CA GLY A 203 0.93 -6.74 -7.63
C GLY A 203 0.03 -7.94 -7.54
N VAL A 204 -0.87 -8.00 -6.55
CA VAL A 204 -1.81 -9.11 -6.38
C VAL A 204 -2.73 -9.30 -7.59
N TYR A 205 -3.17 -8.20 -8.19
CA TYR A 205 -4.05 -8.20 -9.36
C TYR A 205 -3.28 -8.46 -10.67
N HIS A 206 -1.96 -8.31 -10.66
CA HIS A 206 -1.17 -8.26 -11.88
C HIS A 206 -0.77 -9.66 -12.36
N PRO A 207 -1.06 -10.05 -13.61
CA PRO A 207 -0.86 -11.43 -14.08
C PRO A 207 0.61 -11.89 -14.10
N GLN A 208 1.57 -10.96 -14.16
CA GLN A 208 3.00 -11.31 -14.09
C GLN A 208 3.49 -11.59 -12.66
N SER A 209 2.73 -11.20 -11.63
CA SER A 209 3.13 -11.36 -10.23
C SER A 209 2.10 -12.15 -9.42
N GLY A 210 0.93 -11.56 -9.21
CA GLY A 210 -0.18 -12.18 -8.50
C GLY A 210 0.03 -12.28 -6.99
N TRP A 211 1.04 -11.62 -6.41
CA TRP A 211 1.37 -11.71 -4.99
C TRP A 211 0.72 -10.58 -4.18
N LEU A 212 -0.01 -10.94 -3.13
CA LEU A 212 -0.36 -10.03 -2.04
C LEU A 212 0.64 -10.19 -0.89
N THR A 213 1.07 -9.08 -0.31
CA THR A 213 2.12 -9.04 0.70
C THR A 213 1.63 -8.44 2.02
N ALA A 214 2.01 -9.07 3.13
CA ALA A 214 2.03 -8.47 4.46
C ALA A 214 3.47 -8.44 4.99
N LEU A 215 3.90 -7.28 5.46
CA LEU A 215 5.13 -7.04 6.20
C LEU A 215 4.83 -7.04 7.70
N ASP A 216 5.29 -8.05 8.41
CA ASP A 216 5.38 -8.04 9.87
C ASP A 216 6.66 -7.32 10.27
N TRP A 217 6.52 -6.02 10.53
CA TRP A 217 7.64 -5.14 10.82
C TRP A 217 8.31 -5.50 12.14
N THR A 218 7.53 -5.84 13.16
CA THR A 218 8.07 -6.17 14.49
C THR A 218 8.94 -7.43 14.45
N ASN A 219 8.52 -8.47 13.71
CA ASN A 219 9.28 -9.72 13.62
C ASN A 219 10.20 -9.80 12.39
N GLN A 220 10.22 -8.76 11.54
CA GLN A 220 11.02 -8.70 10.32
C GLN A 220 10.72 -9.88 9.36
N LEU A 221 9.43 -10.18 9.16
CA LEU A 221 8.95 -11.24 8.29
C LEU A 221 8.04 -10.69 7.18
N VAL A 222 8.10 -11.34 6.02
CA VAL A 222 7.26 -11.04 4.86
C VAL A 222 6.41 -12.26 4.56
N TYR A 223 5.10 -12.09 4.64
CA TYR A 223 4.10 -13.10 4.30
C TYR A 223 3.54 -12.79 2.93
N GLN A 224 3.48 -13.78 2.06
CA GLN A 224 2.92 -13.59 0.73
C GLN A 224 2.03 -14.75 0.33
N VAL A 225 0.98 -14.41 -0.40
CA VAL A 225 0.06 -15.38 -1.00
C VAL A 225 -0.20 -14.99 -2.46
N GLN A 226 -0.30 -15.96 -3.34
CA GLN A 226 -0.74 -15.72 -4.71
C GLN A 226 -2.26 -15.80 -4.83
N ASP A 227 -2.82 -14.97 -5.70
CA ASP A 227 -4.25 -15.00 -5.97
C ASP A 227 -4.67 -16.31 -6.67
N GLN A 228 -4.13 -16.58 -7.86
CA GLN A 228 -4.60 -17.68 -8.70
C GLN A 228 -4.08 -19.08 -8.31
N SER A 229 -2.80 -19.18 -7.93
CA SER A 229 -2.13 -20.49 -7.75
C SER A 229 -2.23 -21.07 -6.33
N LYS A 230 -2.78 -20.31 -5.38
CA LYS A 230 -2.79 -20.61 -3.93
C LYS A 230 -1.40 -20.81 -3.29
N ASN A 231 -0.31 -20.49 -4.01
CA ASN A 231 1.03 -20.51 -3.43
C ASN A 231 1.12 -19.54 -2.25
N CYS A 232 1.83 -19.92 -1.20
CA CYS A 232 2.10 -19.05 -0.07
C CYS A 232 3.54 -19.24 0.44
N ARG A 233 4.10 -18.19 1.03
CA ARG A 233 5.44 -18.23 1.62
C ARG A 233 5.59 -17.24 2.77
N THR A 234 6.50 -17.54 3.67
CA THR A 234 6.98 -16.63 4.73
C THR A 234 8.49 -16.53 4.58
N ILE A 235 9.00 -15.32 4.45
CA ILE A 235 10.40 -15.04 4.13
C ILE A 235 10.93 -14.02 5.15
N PRO A 236 12.15 -14.18 5.70
CA PRO A 236 12.80 -13.09 6.43
C PRO A 236 12.92 -11.83 5.58
N LEU A 237 12.65 -10.65 6.14
CA LEU A 237 12.62 -9.38 5.40
C LEU A 237 13.90 -9.16 4.58
N GLU A 238 15.07 -9.40 5.18
CA GLU A 238 16.38 -9.27 4.54
C GLU A 238 16.53 -10.11 3.24
N LYS A 239 15.79 -11.22 3.11
CA LYS A 239 15.83 -12.10 1.94
C LYS A 239 14.76 -11.76 0.89
N ALA A 240 13.72 -11.03 1.29
CA ALA A 240 12.65 -10.60 0.40
C ALA A 240 12.97 -9.29 -0.33
N VAL A 241 13.86 -8.47 0.24
CA VAL A 241 14.19 -7.13 -0.24
C VAL A 241 15.30 -7.14 -1.29
N VAL A 242 15.11 -6.37 -2.35
CA VAL A 242 16.15 -5.97 -3.30
C VAL A 242 16.51 -4.51 -3.01
N ASN A 243 17.77 -4.25 -2.69
CA ASN A 243 18.28 -2.88 -2.59
C ASN A 243 18.53 -2.36 -4.01
N LEU A 244 17.86 -1.28 -4.38
CA LEU A 244 17.92 -0.74 -5.72
C LEU A 244 19.23 0.02 -5.97
N ASP A 245 19.71 -0.08 -7.21
CA ASP A 245 20.84 0.69 -7.71
C ASP A 245 20.33 2.03 -8.29
N LEU A 246 20.63 3.14 -7.61
CA LEU A 246 20.16 4.48 -7.98
C LEU A 246 20.53 4.87 -9.41
N ASP A 247 21.69 4.43 -9.91
CA ASP A 247 22.10 4.73 -11.28
C ASP A 247 21.20 4.03 -12.30
N LYS A 248 20.74 2.81 -11.99
CA LYS A 248 19.81 2.06 -12.85
C LYS A 248 18.41 2.65 -12.83
N ILE A 249 17.91 3.01 -11.66
CA ILE A 249 16.58 3.65 -11.52
C ILE A 249 16.57 4.97 -12.29
N SER A 250 17.57 5.84 -12.08
CA SER A 250 17.63 7.16 -12.72
C SER A 250 17.69 7.06 -14.24
N ARG A 251 18.46 6.10 -14.77
CA ARG A 251 18.54 5.86 -16.23
C ARG A 251 17.22 5.33 -16.78
N TYR A 252 16.58 4.41 -16.06
CA TYR A 252 15.26 3.88 -16.43
C TYR A 252 14.23 5.01 -16.52
N SER A 253 14.16 5.86 -15.49
CA SER A 253 13.28 7.03 -15.45
C SER A 253 13.58 8.07 -16.53
N SER A 254 14.86 8.29 -16.86
CA SER A 254 15.26 9.24 -17.91
C SER A 254 15.01 8.74 -19.35
N GLY A 255 14.82 7.42 -19.52
CA GLY A 255 14.55 6.78 -20.81
C GLY A 255 13.09 6.82 -21.23
N GLU A 256 12.17 7.09 -20.30
CA GLU A 256 10.74 7.26 -20.55
C GLU A 256 10.33 8.74 -20.54
N SER A 257 10.85 9.50 -21.52
CA SER A 257 10.03 10.57 -22.09
C SER A 257 9.15 9.94 -23.18
N SER A 258 7.83 10.02 -23.01
CA SER A 258 6.74 9.60 -23.92
C SER A 258 6.16 8.17 -23.77
N SER A 259 4.98 8.14 -23.16
CA SER A 259 3.84 7.24 -23.42
C SER A 259 4.10 5.73 -23.54
N LYS A 260 3.93 4.98 -22.43
CA LYS A 260 3.14 3.71 -22.39
C LYS A 260 3.10 2.90 -21.07
N ALA A 261 3.65 3.37 -19.95
CA ALA A 261 3.69 2.56 -18.71
C ALA A 261 2.64 2.92 -17.62
N LEU A 262 1.58 3.67 -17.93
CA LEU A 262 0.65 4.21 -16.91
C LEU A 262 -0.82 3.75 -17.01
N ASN A 263 -1.11 2.63 -17.69
CA ASN A 263 -2.43 1.99 -17.67
C ASN A 263 -2.34 0.50 -17.28
N LEU A 264 -1.75 0.22 -16.11
CA LEU A 264 -1.84 -1.10 -15.46
C LEU A 264 -2.18 -0.92 -13.99
#